data_AF-A0A2G9N0P9-F1
#
_entry.id   AF-A0A2G9N0P9-F1
#
_cell.length_a   1.000
_cell.length_b   1.000
_cell.length_c   1.000
_cell.angle_alpha   90.00
_cell.angle_beta   90.00
_cell.angle_gamma   90.00
#
_symmetry.space_group_name_H-M   'P 1'
#
loop_
_entity.id
_entity.type
_entity.pdbx_description
1 polymer ?
#
loop_
_entity_poly.entity_id
_entity_poly.type
_entity_poly.pdbx_seq_one_letter_code
_entity_poly.pdbx_strand_id
1 'polypeptide(L)'
;MIKMRMKKIVLLIILIAIAVFLLNAFGYIGITGNNVAGLDEKYNLGEEKMVPGTQEELISYETELNSLNESGAKAKVVKLKLALVEMQKNLILLSEQTSQIDVQNPNCTFGDPVFKAKDAIKETEISIANALEIQKGLAEITGFEYLSDSSFVISINNIKSTIGQDKQLLNSLC
;
A
#
# COMPACT_ATOMS: atom_id res chain seq x y z
N MET A 1 -17.48 -18.23 13.09
CA MET A 1 -16.68 -17.28 13.90
C MET A 1 -15.53 -16.60 13.13
N ILE A 2 -14.92 -17.25 12.13
CA ILE A 2 -13.77 -16.72 11.37
C ILE A 2 -14.11 -15.51 10.48
N LYS A 3 -15.27 -15.54 9.80
CA LYS A 3 -15.80 -14.44 8.96
C LYS A 3 -15.93 -13.09 9.68
N MET A 4 -16.06 -13.12 11.01
CA MET A 4 -16.24 -11.93 11.85
C MET A 4 -14.90 -11.32 12.31
N ARG A 5 -13.81 -12.10 12.33
CA ARG A 5 -12.48 -11.62 12.78
C ARG A 5 -11.72 -10.90 11.67
N MET A 6 -11.73 -11.41 10.44
CA MET A 6 -11.13 -10.73 9.28
C MET A 6 -11.84 -9.40 8.95
N LYS A 7 -13.19 -9.40 8.93
CA LYS A 7 -13.96 -8.17 8.73
C LYS A 7 -13.62 -7.10 9.77
N LYS A 8 -13.40 -7.48 11.03
CA LYS A 8 -13.06 -6.54 12.10
C LYS A 8 -11.66 -5.97 11.97
N ILE A 9 -10.68 -6.73 11.48
CA ILE A 9 -9.29 -6.26 11.32
C ILE A 9 -9.18 -5.33 10.11
N VAL A 10 -9.80 -5.67 8.99
CA VAL A 10 -9.87 -4.79 7.81
C VAL A 10 -10.65 -3.51 8.11
N LEU A 11 -11.77 -3.60 8.84
CA LEU A 11 -12.46 -2.40 9.35
C LEU A 11 -11.60 -1.59 10.30
N LEU A 12 -10.73 -2.22 11.10
CA LEU A 12 -9.84 -1.51 12.03
C LEU A 12 -8.74 -0.75 11.29
N ILE A 13 -8.16 -1.33 10.24
CA ILE A 13 -7.16 -0.68 9.38
C ILE A 13 -7.78 0.49 8.62
N ILE A 14 -9.00 0.30 8.09
CA ILE A 14 -9.78 1.36 7.43
C ILE A 14 -10.22 2.43 8.43
N LEU A 15 -10.63 2.06 9.66
CA LEU A 15 -11.03 3.03 10.71
C LEU A 15 -9.84 3.82 11.26
N ILE A 16 -8.65 3.23 11.36
CA ILE A 16 -7.43 3.98 11.70
C ILE A 16 -7.12 4.98 10.57
N ALA A 17 -7.27 4.59 9.30
CA ALA A 17 -7.11 5.50 8.16
C ALA A 17 -8.17 6.63 8.14
N ILE A 18 -9.42 6.36 8.55
CA ILE A 18 -10.51 7.36 8.61
C ILE A 18 -10.43 8.24 9.87
N ALA A 19 -9.97 7.73 11.01
CA ALA A 19 -9.81 8.53 12.23
C ALA A 19 -8.71 9.59 12.09
N VAL A 20 -7.67 9.32 11.28
CA VAL A 20 -6.64 10.30 10.88
C VAL A 20 -7.20 11.32 9.87
N PHE A 21 -8.19 10.94 9.06
CA PHE A 21 -8.82 11.80 8.04
C PHE A 21 -9.63 12.97 8.63
N LEU A 22 -10.30 12.79 9.79
CA LEU A 22 -11.16 13.82 10.37
C LEU A 22 -10.42 14.94 11.12
N LEU A 23 -9.11 14.81 11.35
CA LEU A 23 -8.31 15.82 12.04
C LEU A 23 -7.72 16.89 11.11
N ASN A 24 -7.69 16.68 9.79
CA ASN A 24 -6.89 17.48 8.86
C ASN A 24 -7.68 18.23 7.78
N ALA A 25 -8.98 18.48 8.00
CA ALA A 25 -9.84 19.22 7.06
C ALA A 25 -9.53 20.74 6.95
N PHE A 26 -8.40 21.22 7.50
CA PHE A 26 -8.00 22.63 7.40
C PHE A 26 -6.55 22.75 6.94
N GLY A 27 -6.35 23.22 5.70
CA GLY A 27 -5.01 23.63 5.25
C GLY A 27 -4.73 23.59 3.75
N TYR A 28 -5.73 23.75 2.89
CA TYR A 28 -5.52 23.70 1.44
C TYR A 28 -5.08 25.06 0.88
N ILE A 29 -3.80 25.45 1.02
CA ILE A 29 -3.20 26.52 0.21
C ILE A 29 -1.67 26.32 0.04
N GLY A 30 -1.24 25.94 -1.18
CA GLY A 30 0.00 26.46 -1.75
C GLY A 30 1.03 25.45 -2.29
N ILE A 31 1.45 25.70 -3.54
CA ILE A 31 2.71 25.27 -4.18
C ILE A 31 2.69 23.91 -4.93
N THR A 32 2.04 23.92 -6.10
CA THR A 32 2.19 22.92 -7.16
C THR A 32 3.59 23.01 -7.80
N GLY A 33 4.56 22.26 -7.28
CA GLY A 33 5.77 21.90 -8.02
C GLY A 33 5.58 20.60 -8.79
N ASN A 34 6.02 20.53 -10.06
CA ASN A 34 6.14 19.28 -10.84
C ASN A 34 7.31 18.42 -10.30
N ASN A 35 7.28 18.09 -9.01
CA ASN A 35 8.29 17.29 -8.34
C ASN A 35 7.63 16.37 -7.32
N VAL A 36 8.37 15.38 -6.84
CA VAL A 36 7.82 14.36 -5.94
C VAL A 36 7.28 14.93 -4.61
N ALA A 37 7.81 16.06 -4.11
CA ALA A 37 7.35 16.68 -2.87
C ALA A 37 6.01 17.41 -3.06
N GLY A 38 5.83 18.11 -4.17
CA GLY A 38 4.55 18.75 -4.51
C GLY A 38 3.44 17.73 -4.79
N LEU A 39 3.79 16.56 -5.31
CA LEU A 39 2.84 15.44 -5.40
C LEU A 39 2.47 14.91 -4.02
N ASP A 40 3.45 14.67 -3.13
CA ASP A 40 3.16 14.22 -1.77
C ASP A 40 2.24 15.20 -1.04
N GLU A 41 2.49 16.50 -1.13
CA GLU A 41 1.64 17.53 -0.55
C GLU A 41 0.21 17.49 -1.10
N LYS A 42 0.05 17.37 -2.43
CA LYS A 42 -1.27 17.26 -3.08
C LYS A 42 -2.10 16.07 -2.55
N TYR A 43 -1.44 14.95 -2.23
CA TYR A 43 -2.10 13.75 -1.71
C TYR A 43 -2.05 13.62 -0.17
N ASN A 44 -1.56 14.67 0.51
CA ASN A 44 -1.34 14.73 1.95
C ASN A 44 -0.48 13.57 2.47
N LEU A 45 0.63 13.29 1.80
CA LEU A 45 1.58 12.23 2.15
C LEU A 45 2.74 12.79 2.96
N GLY A 46 3.19 12.04 3.95
CA GLY A 46 4.25 12.43 4.88
C GLY A 46 4.47 11.34 5.94
N GLU A 47 5.04 11.73 7.08
CA GLU A 47 5.37 10.77 8.15
C GLU A 47 4.15 10.00 8.66
N GLU A 48 2.98 10.65 8.68
CA GLU A 48 1.72 10.04 9.14
C GLU A 48 1.00 9.22 8.06
N LYS A 49 1.34 9.42 6.78
CA LYS A 49 0.65 8.80 5.64
C LYS A 49 1.61 8.52 4.49
N MET A 50 1.93 7.25 4.28
CA MET A 50 2.91 6.84 3.27
C MET A 50 2.36 6.81 1.84
N VAL A 51 1.04 6.73 1.65
CA VAL A 51 0.39 6.46 0.36
C VAL A 51 -1.09 6.91 0.35
N PRO A 52 -1.68 7.18 -0.83
CA PRO A 52 -3.08 7.63 -0.96
C PRO A 52 -4.12 6.66 -0.39
N GLY A 53 -5.34 7.14 -0.14
CA GLY A 53 -6.35 6.41 0.63
C GLY A 53 -7.32 5.58 -0.21
N THR A 54 -7.56 5.96 -1.47
CA THR A 54 -8.51 5.26 -2.36
C THR A 54 -7.85 4.69 -3.61
N GLN A 55 -8.51 3.75 -4.28
CA GLN A 55 -8.03 3.19 -5.54
C GLN A 55 -7.90 4.25 -6.65
N GLU A 56 -8.83 5.19 -6.73
CA GLU A 56 -8.81 6.29 -7.71
C GLU A 56 -7.64 7.26 -7.42
N GLU A 57 -7.39 7.57 -6.15
CA GLU A 57 -6.24 8.37 -5.74
C GLU A 57 -4.93 7.65 -6.05
N LEU A 58 -4.86 6.34 -5.82
CA LEU A 58 -3.68 5.53 -6.13
C LEU A 58 -3.36 5.53 -7.62
N ILE A 59 -4.36 5.38 -8.49
CA ILE A 59 -4.19 5.41 -9.95
C ILE A 59 -3.71 6.80 -10.41
N SER A 60 -4.30 7.85 -9.84
CA SER A 60 -3.94 9.23 -10.20
C SER A 60 -2.51 9.55 -9.73
N TYR A 61 -2.17 9.17 -8.49
CA TYR A 61 -0.83 9.35 -7.94
C TYR A 61 0.23 8.54 -8.70
N GLU A 62 -0.06 7.28 -9.08
CA GLU A 62 0.80 6.46 -9.94
C GLU A 62 1.07 7.13 -11.29
N THR A 63 0.02 7.65 -11.93
CA THR A 63 0.12 8.33 -13.22
C THR A 63 1.00 9.58 -13.10
N GLU A 64 0.80 10.38 -12.06
CA GLU A 64 1.56 11.59 -11.81
C GLU A 64 3.02 11.29 -11.46
N LEU A 65 3.30 10.28 -10.62
CA LEU A 65 4.65 9.80 -10.33
C LEU A 65 5.39 9.33 -11.58
N ASN A 66 4.74 8.58 -12.46
CA ASN A 66 5.32 8.12 -13.73
C ASN A 66 5.57 9.26 -14.72
N SER A 67 4.85 10.38 -14.57
CA SER A 67 5.07 11.58 -15.40
C SER A 67 6.26 12.43 -14.95
N LEU A 68 6.79 12.18 -13.74
CA LEU A 68 7.93 12.90 -13.22
C LEU A 68 9.24 12.45 -13.87
N ASN A 69 10.04 13.40 -14.34
CA ASN A 69 11.39 13.16 -14.85
C ASN A 69 12.45 13.45 -13.77
N GLU A 70 12.34 12.76 -12.63
CA GLU A 70 13.28 12.90 -11.51
C GLU A 70 14.57 12.11 -11.76
N SER A 71 15.68 12.60 -11.20
CA SER A 71 17.00 11.96 -11.32
C SER A 71 17.67 11.78 -9.96
N GLY A 72 18.71 10.94 -9.92
CA GLY A 72 19.51 10.71 -8.71
C GLY A 72 18.69 10.16 -7.54
N ALA A 73 18.80 10.81 -6.38
CA ALA A 73 18.14 10.38 -5.15
C ALA A 73 16.60 10.47 -5.23
N LYS A 74 16.06 11.49 -5.90
CA LYS A 74 14.60 11.67 -6.07
C LYS A 74 14.00 10.60 -6.99
N ALA A 75 14.74 10.12 -7.98
CA ALA A 75 14.30 8.98 -8.78
C ALA A 75 14.12 7.70 -7.95
N LYS A 76 14.96 7.50 -6.91
CA LYS A 76 14.78 6.38 -5.97
C LYS A 76 13.53 6.56 -5.11
N VAL A 77 13.24 7.77 -4.67
CA VAL A 77 12.00 8.10 -3.93
C VAL A 77 10.77 7.79 -4.79
N VAL A 78 10.75 8.21 -6.06
CA VAL A 78 9.65 7.89 -6.99
C VAL A 78 9.49 6.38 -7.14
N LYS A 79 10.58 5.64 -7.34
CA LYS A 79 10.53 4.16 -7.44
C LYS A 79 9.99 3.50 -6.17
N LEU A 80 10.42 3.97 -5.00
CA LEU A 80 9.93 3.48 -3.71
C LEU A 80 8.43 3.70 -3.59
N LYS A 81 7.96 4.90 -3.92
CA LYS A 81 6.54 5.26 -3.88
C LYS A 81 5.70 4.44 -4.85
N LEU A 82 6.18 4.20 -6.07
CA LEU A 82 5.52 3.32 -7.02
C LEU A 82 5.38 1.89 -6.47
N ALA A 83 6.42 1.36 -5.80
CA ALA A 83 6.32 0.05 -5.14
C ALA A 83 5.28 0.05 -4.01
N LEU A 84 5.16 1.13 -3.24
CA LEU A 84 4.13 1.26 -2.20
C LEU A 84 2.72 1.35 -2.78
N VAL A 85 2.54 2.05 -3.91
CA VAL A 85 1.27 2.14 -4.61
C VAL A 85 0.83 0.77 -5.12
N GLU A 86 1.75 0.04 -5.75
CA GLU A 86 1.48 -1.33 -6.22
C GLU A 86 1.11 -2.26 -5.06
N MET A 87 1.88 -2.21 -3.97
CA MET A 87 1.58 -2.95 -2.75
C MET A 87 0.15 -2.66 -2.25
N GLN A 88 -0.26 -1.39 -2.18
CA GLN A 88 -1.61 -1.04 -1.73
C GLN A 88 -2.71 -1.46 -2.68
N LYS A 89 -2.52 -1.31 -4.00
CA LYS A 89 -3.49 -1.78 -5.00
C LYS A 89 -3.72 -3.29 -4.85
N ASN A 90 -2.65 -4.05 -4.62
CA ASN A 90 -2.74 -5.49 -4.39
C ASN A 90 -3.38 -5.85 -3.05
N LEU A 91 -3.17 -5.06 -1.99
CA LEU A 91 -3.87 -5.25 -0.70
C LEU A 91 -5.38 -4.97 -0.82
N ILE A 92 -5.77 -3.95 -1.58
CA ILE A 92 -7.18 -3.66 -1.88
C ILE A 92 -7.79 -4.83 -2.64
N LEU A 93 -7.13 -5.29 -3.71
CA LEU A 93 -7.56 -6.46 -4.48
C LEU A 93 -7.68 -7.70 -3.59
N LEU A 94 -6.70 -7.98 -2.73
CA LEU A 94 -6.74 -9.08 -1.78
C LEU A 94 -7.98 -8.99 -0.88
N SER A 95 -8.26 -7.82 -0.32
CA SER A 95 -9.45 -7.58 0.51
C SER A 95 -10.75 -7.82 -0.27
N GLU A 96 -10.85 -7.32 -1.50
CA GLU A 96 -12.02 -7.52 -2.36
C GLU A 96 -12.25 -8.98 -2.69
N GLN A 97 -11.20 -9.71 -3.09
CA GLN A 97 -11.31 -11.11 -3.49
C GLN A 97 -11.60 -12.01 -2.29
N THR A 98 -10.91 -11.81 -1.16
CA THR A 98 -11.17 -12.58 0.06
C THR A 98 -12.59 -12.44 0.58
N SER A 99 -13.22 -11.27 0.38
CA SER A 99 -14.62 -11.04 0.75
C SER A 99 -15.62 -11.90 -0.05
N GLN A 100 -15.22 -12.33 -1.26
CA GLN A 100 -16.03 -13.09 -2.20
C GLN A 100 -15.81 -14.61 -2.09
N ILE A 101 -14.83 -15.08 -1.32
CA ILE A 101 -14.53 -16.51 -1.18
C ILE A 101 -15.66 -17.21 -0.41
N ASP A 102 -16.23 -18.25 -1.04
CA ASP A 102 -17.03 -19.24 -0.33
C ASP A 102 -16.11 -20.22 0.39
N VAL A 103 -15.95 -20.03 1.69
CA VAL A 103 -15.10 -20.87 2.54
C VAL A 103 -15.67 -22.29 2.71
N GLN A 104 -16.96 -22.51 2.46
CA GLN A 104 -17.57 -23.85 2.56
C GLN A 104 -17.32 -24.68 1.30
N ASN A 105 -17.29 -24.03 0.13
CA ASN A 105 -17.04 -24.66 -1.16
C ASN A 105 -16.06 -23.79 -1.98
N PRO A 106 -14.76 -23.77 -1.63
CA PRO A 106 -13.80 -22.90 -2.29
C PRO A 106 -13.61 -23.31 -3.76
N ASN A 107 -13.73 -22.35 -4.67
CA ASN A 107 -13.36 -22.55 -6.07
C ASN A 107 -11.92 -22.07 -6.30
N CYS A 108 -11.06 -23.00 -6.74
CA CYS A 108 -9.63 -22.79 -6.92
C CYS A 108 -9.25 -22.60 -8.40
N THR A 109 -10.22 -22.51 -9.32
CA THR A 109 -9.89 -22.40 -10.75
C THR A 109 -9.34 -21.04 -11.12
N PHE A 110 -8.65 -20.97 -12.25
CA PHE A 110 -8.03 -19.75 -12.73
C PHE A 110 -9.08 -18.63 -12.87
N GLY A 111 -8.81 -17.48 -12.27
CA GLY A 111 -9.71 -16.32 -12.31
C GLY A 111 -10.76 -16.28 -11.19
N ASP A 112 -10.90 -17.32 -10.36
CA ASP A 112 -11.75 -17.28 -9.17
C ASP A 112 -11.19 -16.41 -8.05
N PRO A 113 -12.02 -16.01 -7.08
CA PRO A 113 -11.58 -15.19 -5.95
C PRO A 113 -10.40 -15.79 -5.17
N VAL A 114 -10.35 -17.12 -4.96
CA VAL A 114 -9.21 -17.73 -4.25
C VAL A 114 -7.92 -17.59 -5.07
N PHE A 115 -7.98 -17.87 -6.38
CA PHE A 115 -6.83 -17.72 -7.27
C PHE A 115 -6.34 -16.27 -7.33
N LYS A 116 -7.23 -15.32 -7.54
CA LYS A 116 -6.91 -13.89 -7.59
C LYS A 116 -6.37 -13.36 -6.26
N ALA A 117 -6.88 -13.84 -5.13
CA ALA A 117 -6.35 -13.49 -3.81
C ALA A 117 -4.92 -14.01 -3.62
N LYS A 118 -4.62 -15.25 -4.07
CA LYS A 118 -3.24 -15.79 -4.04
C LYS A 118 -2.29 -14.99 -4.93
N ASP A 119 -2.73 -14.60 -6.13
CA ASP A 119 -1.94 -13.75 -7.02
C ASP A 119 -1.71 -12.37 -6.39
N ALA A 120 -2.74 -11.74 -5.81
CA ALA A 120 -2.60 -10.46 -5.11
C ALA A 120 -1.58 -10.54 -3.96
N ILE A 121 -1.55 -11.64 -3.19
CA ILE A 121 -0.53 -11.86 -2.16
C ILE A 121 0.88 -11.92 -2.78
N LYS A 122 1.05 -12.69 -3.86
CA LYS A 122 2.34 -12.84 -4.52
C LYS A 122 2.86 -11.49 -5.03
N GLU A 123 2.02 -10.71 -5.71
CA GLU A 123 2.40 -9.39 -6.19
C GLU A 123 2.68 -8.43 -5.02
N THR A 124 1.92 -8.52 -3.92
CA THR A 124 2.23 -7.75 -2.68
C THR A 124 3.60 -8.12 -2.10
N GLU A 125 3.95 -9.42 -2.05
CA GLU A 125 5.26 -9.88 -1.57
C GLU A 125 6.41 -9.33 -2.45
N ILE A 126 6.21 -9.25 -3.77
CA ILE A 126 7.16 -8.66 -4.72
C ILE A 126 7.31 -7.16 -4.46
N SER A 127 6.21 -6.41 -4.38
CA SER A 127 6.26 -4.97 -4.11
C SER A 127 6.90 -4.64 -2.76
N ILE A 128 6.65 -5.46 -1.72
CA ILE A 128 7.32 -5.34 -0.41
C ILE A 128 8.83 -5.55 -0.54
N ALA A 129 9.26 -6.60 -1.24
CA ALA A 129 10.68 -6.89 -1.43
C ALA A 129 11.37 -5.73 -2.16
N ASN A 130 10.76 -5.23 -3.23
CA ASN A 130 11.24 -4.08 -3.99
C ASN A 130 11.32 -2.81 -3.13
N ALA A 131 10.27 -2.52 -2.34
CA ALA A 131 10.24 -1.35 -1.46
C ALA A 131 11.37 -1.40 -0.42
N LEU A 132 11.56 -2.55 0.24
CA LEU A 132 12.64 -2.72 1.22
C LEU A 132 14.03 -2.67 0.57
N GLU A 133 14.20 -3.18 -0.64
CA GLU A 133 15.47 -3.09 -1.37
C GLU A 133 15.82 -1.65 -1.73
N ILE A 134 14.86 -0.89 -2.28
CA ILE A 134 15.06 0.52 -2.64
C ILE A 134 15.36 1.35 -1.39
N GLN A 135 14.63 1.10 -0.29
CA GLN A 135 14.80 1.82 0.96
C GLN A 135 16.21 1.66 1.55
N LYS A 136 16.80 0.45 1.52
CA LYS A 136 18.19 0.22 1.98
C LYS A 136 19.21 1.08 1.24
N GLY A 137 18.95 1.40 -0.01
CA GLY A 137 19.80 2.25 -0.86
C GLY A 137 19.42 3.72 -0.87
N LEU A 138 18.46 4.13 -0.03
CA LEU A 138 18.00 5.50 0.10
C LEU A 138 18.81 6.20 1.18
N ALA A 139 19.52 7.27 0.81
CA ALA A 139 20.05 8.21 1.79
C ALA A 139 18.89 9.04 2.35
N GLU A 140 19.08 9.63 3.52
CA GLU A 140 18.13 10.61 4.05
C GLU A 140 18.04 11.79 3.06
N ILE A 141 16.81 12.13 2.64
CA ILE A 141 16.53 13.20 1.69
C ILE A 141 15.55 14.14 2.36
N THR A 142 15.86 15.43 2.37
CA THR A 142 15.00 16.44 2.99
C THR A 142 13.59 16.41 2.42
N GLY A 143 12.59 16.28 3.30
CA GLY A 143 11.17 16.13 2.97
C GLY A 143 10.70 14.68 2.73
N PHE A 144 11.60 13.70 2.85
CA PHE A 144 11.32 12.26 2.68
C PHE A 144 11.97 11.40 3.78
N GLU A 145 12.31 12.00 4.91
CA GLU A 145 13.03 11.37 6.03
C GLU A 145 12.27 10.13 6.54
N TYR A 146 10.94 10.18 6.53
CA TYR A 146 10.05 9.07 6.90
C TYR A 146 10.23 7.81 6.04
N LEU A 147 10.73 7.94 4.79
CA LEU A 147 11.00 6.78 3.93
C LEU A 147 12.32 6.09 4.29
N SER A 148 13.26 6.82 4.89
CA SER A 148 14.52 6.27 5.39
C SER A 148 14.46 5.81 6.85
N ASP A 149 13.39 6.15 7.58
CA ASP A 149 13.26 5.84 8.99
C ASP A 149 13.00 4.34 9.28
N SER A 150 13.38 3.91 10.49
CA SER A 150 13.15 2.53 10.97
C SER A 150 11.67 2.15 11.05
N SER A 151 10.78 3.10 11.31
CA SER A 151 9.33 2.89 11.38
C SER A 151 8.73 2.47 10.03
N PHE A 152 9.31 2.91 8.91
CA PHE A 152 8.96 2.44 7.58
C PHE A 152 9.19 0.93 7.45
N VAL A 153 10.40 0.48 7.79
CA VAL A 153 10.79 -0.93 7.72
C VAL A 153 9.91 -1.79 8.63
N ILE A 154 9.61 -1.30 9.84
CA ILE A 154 8.70 -1.98 10.77
C ILE A 154 7.31 -2.11 10.15
N SER A 155 6.76 -1.03 9.59
CA SER A 155 5.43 -1.01 8.98
C SER A 155 5.31 -1.98 7.80
N ILE A 156 6.30 -1.97 6.90
CA ILE A 156 6.33 -2.87 5.74
C ILE A 156 6.48 -4.33 6.18
N ASN A 157 7.28 -4.63 7.21
CA ASN A 157 7.38 -5.99 7.74
C ASN A 157 6.11 -6.46 8.46
N ASN A 158 5.37 -5.56 9.11
CA ASN A 158 4.07 -5.89 9.70
C ASN A 158 3.04 -6.28 8.62
N ILE A 159 3.03 -5.56 7.49
CA ILE A 159 2.22 -5.92 6.33
C ILE A 159 2.65 -7.30 5.80
N LYS A 160 3.97 -7.52 5.61
CA LYS A 160 4.51 -8.81 5.18
C LYS A 160 4.08 -9.97 6.08
N SER A 161 4.10 -9.77 7.40
CA SER A 161 3.64 -10.77 8.35
C SER A 161 2.14 -11.05 8.22
N THR A 162 1.34 -10.00 8.01
CA THR A 162 -0.13 -10.11 7.86
C THR A 162 -0.49 -10.89 6.61
N ILE A 163 0.06 -10.52 5.45
CA ILE A 163 -0.20 -11.25 4.19
C ILE A 163 0.34 -12.68 4.25
N GLY A 164 1.39 -12.95 5.04
CA GLY A 164 1.90 -14.30 5.27
C GLY A 164 0.88 -15.20 5.98
N GLN A 165 0.09 -14.65 6.90
CA GLN A 165 -1.01 -15.38 7.55
C GLN A 165 -2.17 -15.62 6.57
N ASP A 166 -2.54 -14.61 5.78
CA ASP A 166 -3.57 -14.74 4.74
C ASP A 166 -3.18 -15.79 3.70
N LYS A 167 -1.89 -15.85 3.32
CA LYS A 167 -1.33 -16.85 2.41
C LYS A 167 -1.51 -18.27 2.94
N GLN A 168 -1.21 -18.49 4.22
CA GLN A 168 -1.41 -19.80 4.85
C GLN A 168 -2.88 -20.19 4.88
N LEU A 169 -3.77 -19.24 5.18
CA LEU A 169 -5.20 -19.48 5.16
C LEU A 169 -5.69 -19.85 3.75
N LEU A 170 -5.33 -19.07 2.72
CA LEU A 170 -5.70 -19.37 1.35
C LEU A 170 -5.13 -20.69 0.85
N ASN A 171 -3.92 -21.05 1.31
CA ASN A 171 -3.28 -22.34 1.03
C ASN A 171 -3.95 -23.54 1.73
N SER A 172 -4.83 -23.30 2.70
CA SER A 172 -5.63 -24.35 3.34
C SER A 172 -6.98 -24.59 2.64
N LEU A 173 -7.42 -23.63 1.81
CA LEU A 173 -8.65 -23.76 1.01
C LEU A 173 -8.39 -24.48 -0.31
N CYS A 174 -7.19 -24.28 -0.85
CA CYS A 174 -6.60 -24.82 -2.06
C CYS A 174 -5.09 -24.83 -1.83
#